data_AF-A0A7J7M9K6-F1
#
_entry.id   AF-A0A7J7M9K6-F1
#
_cell.length_a   1.000
_cell.length_b   1.000
_cell.length_c   1.000
_cell.angle_alpha   90.00
_cell.angle_beta   90.00
_cell.angle_gamma   90.00
#
_symmetry.space_group_name_H-M   'P 1'
#
loop_
_entity.id
_entity.type
_entity.pdbx_description
1 polymer ?
#
loop_
_entity_poly.entity_id
_entity_poly.type
_entity_poly.pdbx_seq_one_letter_code
_entity_poly.pdbx_strand_id
1 'polypeptide(L)'
;MGPQHPSMHGVLQLVVTLDGEDVIDCEPVLGYLHRGMEKIAENRTIIQYQPYVTRWDYLATMFTEAITVNAPEKLGNIQIPKRASYIRVIMLELSRIASHLLWLGPFMADIGAQTPFFYIFREREYIYDLFEAAAGVGIIGGEEAINWGLSGPMLRASGIQWDLHKVDHYECYDEFDWELQWKKGDSLARYLV
;
A
#
# COMPACT_ATOMS: atom_id res chain seq x y z
N MET A 1 -20.27 -18.54 3.00
CA MET A 1 -19.62 -17.72 4.04
C MET A 1 -20.23 -16.32 4.04
N GLY A 2 -20.55 -15.78 5.23
CA GLY A 2 -21.22 -14.48 5.36
C GLY A 2 -20.31 -13.27 5.12
N PRO A 3 -20.88 -12.07 4.96
CA PRO A 3 -20.16 -10.83 4.61
C PRO A 3 -19.21 -10.33 5.72
N GLN A 4 -19.41 -10.78 6.97
CA GLN A 4 -18.54 -10.50 8.09
C GLN A 4 -17.83 -11.80 8.48
N HIS A 5 -16.64 -12.02 7.91
CA HIS A 5 -15.77 -13.11 8.28
C HIS A 5 -14.31 -12.63 8.26
N PRO A 6 -13.47 -12.97 9.25
CA PRO A 6 -12.10 -12.45 9.37
C PRO A 6 -11.24 -12.64 8.11
N SER A 7 -11.38 -13.79 7.44
CA SER A 7 -10.62 -14.14 6.23
C SER A 7 -11.08 -13.44 4.94
N MET A 8 -12.06 -12.54 5.01
CA MET A 8 -12.58 -11.84 3.82
C MET A 8 -11.90 -10.49 3.57
N HIS A 9 -10.98 -10.06 4.46
CA HIS A 9 -10.19 -8.82 4.37
C HIS A 9 -10.97 -7.61 3.86
N GLY A 10 -12.20 -7.45 4.35
CA GLY A 10 -13.18 -6.50 3.83
C GLY A 10 -14.58 -7.06 3.92
N VAL A 11 -15.43 -6.69 2.95
CA VAL A 11 -16.81 -7.18 2.86
C VAL A 11 -16.98 -7.97 1.58
N LEU A 12 -16.93 -9.29 1.70
CA LEU A 12 -17.14 -10.23 0.63
C LEU A 12 -18.09 -11.32 1.11
N GLN A 13 -19.14 -11.57 0.33
CA GLN A 13 -20.04 -12.69 0.58
C GLN A 13 -19.83 -13.73 -0.51
N LEU A 14 -19.59 -14.97 -0.07
CA LEU A 14 -19.45 -16.12 -0.97
C LEU A 14 -20.60 -17.09 -0.67
N VAL A 15 -21.47 -17.30 -1.66
CA VAL A 15 -22.49 -18.36 -1.60
C VAL A 15 -21.84 -19.61 -2.16
N VAL A 16 -21.61 -20.60 -1.29
CA VAL A 16 -20.86 -21.81 -1.65
C VAL A 16 -21.79 -23.00 -1.57
N THR A 17 -21.85 -23.79 -2.63
CA THR A 17 -22.57 -25.06 -2.69
C THR A 17 -21.56 -26.19 -2.42
N LEU A 18 -21.82 -26.97 -1.38
CA LEU A 18 -20.92 -28.00 -0.87
C LEU A 18 -21.56 -29.39 -1.02
N ASP A 19 -20.74 -30.37 -1.39
CA ASP A 19 -21.04 -31.80 -1.23
C ASP A 19 -20.00 -32.40 -0.28
N GLY A 20 -20.38 -32.51 1.00
CA GLY A 20 -19.44 -32.83 2.07
C GLY A 20 -18.38 -31.75 2.23
N GLU A 21 -17.12 -32.11 1.96
CA GLU A 21 -15.95 -31.21 2.02
C GLU A 21 -15.60 -30.59 0.65
N ASP A 22 -16.18 -31.12 -0.44
CA ASP A 22 -15.90 -30.67 -1.79
C ASP A 22 -16.78 -29.46 -2.15
N VAL A 23 -16.14 -28.43 -2.71
CA VAL A 23 -16.82 -27.25 -3.24
C VAL A 23 -17.26 -27.54 -4.67
N ILE A 24 -18.57 -27.69 -4.88
CA ILE A 24 -19.15 -27.88 -6.22
C ILE A 24 -19.27 -26.54 -6.95
N ASP A 25 -19.72 -25.50 -6.24
CA ASP A 25 -19.99 -24.20 -6.83
C ASP A 25 -19.75 -23.06 -5.83
N CYS A 26 -19.36 -21.89 -6.34
CA CYS A 26 -19.10 -20.71 -5.55
C CYS A 26 -19.51 -19.45 -6.32
N GLU A 27 -20.57 -18.79 -5.84
CA GLU A 27 -21.05 -17.52 -6.37
C GLU A 27 -20.57 -16.36 -5.46
N PRO A 28 -19.61 -15.53 -5.92
CA PRO A 28 -19.21 -14.35 -5.20
C PRO A 28 -20.23 -13.22 -5.38
N VAL A 29 -20.84 -12.78 -4.27
CA VAL A 29 -21.73 -11.62 -4.25
C VAL A 29 -20.87 -10.36 -4.02
N LEU A 30 -20.70 -9.59 -5.09
CA LEU A 30 -19.93 -8.36 -5.12
C LEU A 30 -20.83 -7.13 -4.93
N GLY A 31 -20.23 -5.98 -4.59
CA GLY A 31 -20.90 -4.69 -4.62
C GLY A 31 -21.24 -4.08 -3.26
N TYR A 32 -20.97 -4.76 -2.14
CA TYR A 32 -21.15 -4.17 -0.80
C TYR A 32 -20.35 -2.88 -0.57
N LEU A 33 -19.22 -2.73 -1.26
CA LEU A 33 -18.34 -1.57 -1.21
C LEU A 33 -18.50 -0.65 -2.44
N HIS A 34 -19.48 -0.92 -3.32
CA HIS A 34 -19.72 -0.10 -4.50
C HIS A 34 -20.25 1.28 -4.09
N ARG A 35 -19.51 2.33 -4.45
CA ARG A 35 -19.83 3.72 -4.12
C ARG A 35 -20.10 4.60 -5.35
N GLY A 36 -20.27 4.00 -6.54
CA GLY A 36 -20.52 4.75 -7.78
C GLY A 36 -19.42 5.75 -8.12
N MET A 37 -18.15 5.38 -7.88
CA MET A 37 -17.00 6.29 -8.02
C MET A 37 -16.84 6.85 -9.44
N GLU A 38 -17.20 6.08 -10.47
CA GLU A 38 -17.21 6.52 -11.87
C GLU A 38 -18.25 7.63 -12.10
N LYS A 39 -19.44 7.49 -11.48
CA LYS A 39 -20.49 8.51 -11.58
C LYS A 39 -20.11 9.81 -10.87
N ILE A 40 -19.33 9.72 -9.80
CA ILE A 40 -18.77 10.88 -9.11
C ILE A 40 -17.73 11.57 -10.00
N ALA A 41 -16.94 10.81 -10.75
CA ALA A 41 -15.93 11.35 -11.67
C ALA A 41 -16.54 12.25 -12.75
N GLU A 42 -17.71 11.88 -13.29
CA GLU A 42 -18.40 12.67 -14.32
C GLU A 42 -18.75 14.11 -13.88
N ASN A 43 -19.01 14.30 -12.58
CA ASN A 43 -19.45 15.59 -12.03
C ASN A 43 -18.30 16.41 -11.40
N ARG A 44 -17.06 15.95 -11.49
CA ARG A 44 -15.90 16.56 -10.82
C ARG A 44 -14.76 16.83 -11.79
N THR A 45 -13.97 17.85 -11.49
CA THR A 45 -12.71 18.06 -12.21
C THR A 45 -11.67 17.05 -11.71
N ILE A 46 -10.64 16.80 -12.52
CA ILE A 46 -9.59 15.80 -12.22
C ILE A 46 -8.96 16.05 -10.84
N ILE A 47 -8.64 17.31 -10.51
CA ILE A 47 -8.04 17.68 -9.21
C ILE A 47 -9.01 17.41 -8.05
N GLN A 48 -10.29 17.69 -8.24
CA GLN A 48 -11.32 17.39 -7.23
C GLN A 48 -11.56 15.89 -7.08
N TYR A 49 -11.33 15.11 -8.13
CA TYR A 49 -11.50 13.66 -8.13
C TYR A 49 -10.32 12.93 -7.48
N GLN A 50 -9.12 13.52 -7.49
CA GLN A 50 -7.89 12.91 -6.97
C GLN A 50 -8.03 12.30 -5.55
N PRO A 51 -8.67 12.95 -4.55
CA PRO A 51 -8.85 12.35 -3.22
C PRO A 51 -9.80 11.14 -3.18
N TYR A 52 -10.61 10.92 -4.22
CA TYR A 52 -11.45 9.71 -4.33
C TYR A 52 -10.65 8.52 -4.84
N VAL A 53 -9.62 8.77 -5.63
CA VAL A 53 -8.77 7.77 -6.27
C VAL A 53 -7.93 7.03 -5.23
N THR A 54 -7.44 7.73 -4.21
CA THR A 54 -6.75 7.11 -3.06
C THR A 54 -7.63 6.13 -2.27
N ARG A 55 -8.93 6.11 -2.53
CA ARG A 55 -9.90 5.20 -1.90
C ARG A 55 -10.36 4.08 -2.83
N TRP A 56 -9.87 4.02 -4.06
CA TRP A 56 -10.07 2.90 -4.97
C TRP A 56 -9.30 1.68 -4.45
N ASP A 57 -8.02 1.87 -4.25
CA ASP A 57 -7.15 0.96 -3.52
C ASP A 57 -6.56 1.73 -2.33
N TYR A 58 -6.99 1.36 -1.13
CA TYR A 58 -6.53 1.96 0.12
C TYR A 58 -5.15 1.43 0.54
N LEU A 59 -4.56 0.51 -0.22
CA LEU A 59 -3.24 -0.09 0.04
C LEU A 59 -2.15 0.59 -0.78
N ALA A 60 -2.36 0.68 -2.08
CA ALA A 60 -1.41 1.23 -3.03
C ALA A 60 -1.88 2.61 -3.55
N THR A 61 -2.11 3.53 -2.61
CA THR A 61 -2.71 4.85 -2.88
C THR A 61 -1.92 5.63 -3.94
N MET A 62 -0.59 5.63 -3.85
CA MET A 62 0.31 6.34 -4.76
C MET A 62 0.21 5.83 -6.22
N PHE A 63 -0.05 4.53 -6.42
CA PHE A 63 -0.25 3.98 -7.77
C PHE A 63 -1.52 4.49 -8.42
N THR A 64 -2.62 4.47 -7.66
CA THR A 64 -3.91 4.93 -8.16
C THR A 64 -3.87 6.42 -8.50
N GLU A 65 -3.25 7.25 -7.65
CA GLU A 65 -3.03 8.67 -7.93
C GLU A 65 -2.18 8.88 -9.18
N ALA A 66 -1.07 8.15 -9.31
CA ALA A 66 -0.19 8.26 -10.46
C ALA A 66 -0.93 7.95 -11.78
N ILE A 67 -1.81 6.95 -11.80
CA ILE A 67 -2.63 6.64 -12.99
C ILE A 67 -3.50 7.85 -13.38
N THR A 68 -4.16 8.46 -12.40
CA THR A 68 -5.08 9.59 -12.64
C THR A 68 -4.40 10.90 -12.99
N VAL A 69 -3.11 11.05 -12.66
CA VAL A 69 -2.28 12.19 -13.06
C VAL A 69 -1.59 11.94 -14.41
N ASN A 70 -1.07 10.73 -14.64
CA ASN A 70 -0.36 10.39 -15.88
C ASN A 70 -1.29 10.41 -17.12
N ALA A 71 -2.56 10.00 -16.97
CA ALA A 71 -3.53 10.00 -18.06
C ALA A 71 -3.77 11.42 -18.65
N PRO A 72 -4.14 12.45 -17.88
CA PRO A 72 -4.30 13.80 -18.39
C PRO A 72 -2.97 14.46 -18.80
N GLU A 73 -1.85 14.16 -18.14
CA GLU A 73 -0.53 14.63 -18.59
C GLU A 73 -0.20 14.13 -20.01
N LYS A 74 -0.52 12.86 -20.30
CA LYS A 74 -0.36 12.26 -21.63
C LYS A 74 -1.32 12.86 -22.65
N LEU A 75 -2.58 13.08 -22.28
CA LEU A 75 -3.57 13.75 -23.15
C LEU A 75 -3.18 15.20 -23.46
N GLY A 76 -2.61 15.91 -22.49
CA GLY A 76 -2.15 17.28 -22.63
C GLY A 76 -0.76 17.44 -23.23
N ASN A 77 -0.05 16.35 -23.57
CA ASN A 77 1.35 16.35 -24.00
C ASN A 77 2.27 17.19 -23.10
N ILE A 78 2.06 17.13 -21.79
CA ILE A 78 2.82 17.91 -20.80
C ILE A 78 4.15 17.20 -20.51
N GLN A 79 5.26 17.91 -20.64
CA GLN A 79 6.57 17.39 -20.26
C GLN A 79 6.78 17.53 -18.74
N ILE A 80 6.98 16.39 -18.08
CA ILE A 80 7.21 16.32 -16.63
C ILE A 80 8.70 16.59 -16.35
N PRO A 81 9.05 17.43 -15.36
CA PRO A 81 10.44 17.66 -15.01
C PRO A 81 11.08 16.37 -14.46
N LYS A 82 12.35 16.13 -14.81
CA LYS A 82 13.08 14.90 -14.43
C LYS A 82 13.01 14.59 -12.94
N ARG A 83 13.18 15.61 -12.09
CA ARG A 83 13.10 15.47 -10.62
C ARG A 83 11.75 14.92 -10.16
N ALA A 84 10.63 15.36 -10.75
CA ALA A 84 9.31 14.86 -10.39
C ALA A 84 9.12 13.40 -10.82
N SER A 85 9.70 13.01 -11.96
CA SER A 85 9.69 11.60 -12.41
C SER A 85 10.40 10.69 -11.41
N TYR A 86 11.59 11.08 -10.94
CA TYR A 86 12.34 10.29 -9.95
C TYR A 86 11.58 10.15 -8.62
N ILE A 87 11.02 11.25 -8.11
CA ILE A 87 10.24 11.22 -6.86
C ILE A 87 9.02 10.30 -7.02
N ARG A 88 8.31 10.36 -8.15
CA ARG A 88 7.18 9.45 -8.41
C ARG A 88 7.60 7.99 -8.38
N VAL A 89 8.72 7.65 -9.04
CA VAL A 89 9.21 6.26 -9.05
C VAL A 89 9.55 5.79 -7.64
N ILE A 90 10.27 6.60 -6.84
CA ILE A 90 10.59 6.25 -5.45
C ILE A 90 9.31 6.01 -4.64
N MET A 91 8.33 6.90 -4.74
CA MET A 91 7.05 6.77 -4.01
C MET A 91 6.23 5.56 -4.48
N LEU A 92 6.26 5.23 -5.77
CA LEU A 92 5.59 4.06 -6.33
C LEU A 92 6.24 2.77 -5.84
N GLU A 93 7.57 2.69 -5.84
CA GLU A 93 8.27 1.49 -5.38
C GLU A 93 8.13 1.28 -3.86
N LEU A 94 8.16 2.35 -3.06
CA LEU A 94 7.80 2.27 -1.64
C LEU A 94 6.35 1.78 -1.45
N SER A 95 5.42 2.27 -2.27
CA SER A 95 4.02 1.84 -2.23
C SER A 95 3.87 0.38 -2.67
N ARG A 96 4.72 -0.10 -3.58
CA ARG A 96 4.75 -1.50 -4.03
C ARG A 96 5.18 -2.39 -2.88
N ILE A 97 6.27 -2.06 -2.20
CA ILE A 97 6.77 -2.80 -1.04
C ILE A 97 5.70 -2.84 0.05
N ALA A 98 5.11 -1.69 0.38
CA ALA A 98 4.04 -1.60 1.38
C ALA A 98 2.78 -2.42 1.02
N SER A 99 2.47 -2.54 -0.27
CA SER A 99 1.37 -3.38 -0.78
C SER A 99 1.70 -4.87 -0.66
N HIS A 100 2.91 -5.30 -1.03
CA HIS A 100 3.33 -6.72 -0.95
C HIS A 100 3.45 -7.19 0.50
N LEU A 101 3.95 -6.32 1.38
CA LEU A 101 3.97 -6.55 2.82
C LEU A 101 2.55 -6.81 3.35
N LEU A 102 1.59 -5.95 3.01
CA LEU A 102 0.21 -6.14 3.46
C LEU A 102 -0.53 -7.26 2.71
N TRP A 103 -0.08 -7.69 1.55
CA TRP A 103 -0.59 -8.94 1.00
C TRP A 103 -0.08 -10.13 1.84
N LEU A 104 1.21 -10.14 2.14
CA LEU A 104 1.86 -11.24 2.83
C LEU A 104 1.39 -11.43 4.27
N GLY A 105 1.30 -10.35 5.06
CA GLY A 105 0.99 -10.44 6.49
C GLY A 105 -0.36 -11.10 6.78
N PRO A 106 -1.48 -10.53 6.32
CA PRO A 106 -2.81 -11.12 6.44
C PRO A 106 -2.93 -12.50 5.80
N PHE A 107 -2.29 -12.73 4.65
CA PHE A 107 -2.27 -14.07 4.04
C PHE A 107 -1.63 -15.12 4.96
N MET A 108 -0.50 -14.78 5.59
CA MET A 108 0.12 -15.65 6.59
C MET A 108 -0.76 -15.83 7.83
N ALA A 109 -1.43 -14.77 8.28
CA ALA A 109 -2.34 -14.82 9.41
C ALA A 109 -3.55 -15.74 9.14
N ASP A 110 -4.11 -15.72 7.93
CA ASP A 110 -5.21 -16.60 7.52
C ASP A 110 -4.82 -18.08 7.48
N ILE A 111 -3.55 -18.37 7.15
CA ILE A 111 -3.00 -19.74 7.20
C ILE A 111 -2.66 -20.16 8.64
N GLY A 112 -2.70 -19.22 9.60
CA GLY A 112 -2.47 -19.45 11.02
C GLY A 112 -1.11 -18.97 11.55
N ALA A 113 -0.26 -18.40 10.70
CA ALA A 113 1.03 -17.84 11.10
C ALA A 113 0.88 -16.38 11.56
N GLN A 114 0.64 -16.18 12.85
CA GLN A 114 0.37 -14.86 13.43
C GLN A 114 1.62 -14.01 13.70
N THR A 115 2.78 -14.62 13.97
CA THR A 115 3.99 -13.84 14.34
C THR A 115 4.52 -12.98 13.19
N PRO A 116 4.61 -13.46 11.94
CA PRO A 116 5.06 -12.65 10.80
C PRO A 116 4.18 -11.42 10.56
N PHE A 117 2.88 -11.51 10.84
CA PHE A 117 1.93 -10.41 10.71
C PHE A 117 2.42 -9.17 11.48
N PHE A 118 2.85 -9.31 12.74
CA PHE A 118 3.32 -8.17 13.54
C PHE A 118 4.63 -7.57 13.03
N TYR A 119 5.56 -8.39 12.52
CA TYR A 119 6.82 -7.88 11.96
C TYR A 119 6.60 -7.12 10.66
N ILE A 120 5.72 -7.62 9.80
CA ILE A 120 5.36 -6.97 8.54
C ILE A 120 4.73 -5.60 8.78
N PHE A 121 3.83 -5.48 9.75
CA PHE A 121 3.24 -4.19 10.10
C PHE A 121 4.28 -3.20 10.65
N ARG A 122 5.25 -3.67 11.45
CA ARG A 122 6.39 -2.83 11.87
C ARG A 122 7.17 -2.29 10.67
N GLU A 123 7.50 -3.14 9.70
CA GLU A 123 8.21 -2.69 8.49
C GLU A 123 7.40 -1.67 7.68
N ARG A 124 6.08 -1.84 7.66
CA ARG A 124 5.15 -0.96 6.96
C ARG A 124 5.02 0.41 7.60
N GLU A 125 5.10 0.51 8.93
CA GLU A 125 5.12 1.79 9.65
C GLU A 125 6.31 2.67 9.21
N TYR A 126 7.52 2.11 9.04
CA TYR A 126 8.67 2.89 8.53
C TYR A 126 8.40 3.52 7.16
N ILE A 127 7.69 2.81 6.28
CA ILE A 127 7.31 3.33 4.95
C ILE A 127 6.25 4.43 5.11
N TYR A 128 5.34 4.28 6.06
CA TYR A 128 4.35 5.30 6.36
C TYR A 128 4.94 6.56 6.96
N ASP A 129 5.97 6.47 7.79
CA ASP A 129 6.72 7.64 8.27
C ASP A 129 7.31 8.46 7.11
N LEU A 130 7.80 7.77 6.07
CA LEU A 130 8.29 8.43 4.86
C LEU A 130 7.16 9.08 4.05
N PHE A 131 5.99 8.44 3.97
CA PHE A 131 4.83 9.02 3.31
C PHE A 131 4.26 10.21 4.06
N GLU A 132 4.24 10.16 5.39
CA GLU A 132 3.87 11.27 6.25
C GLU A 132 4.83 12.45 6.05
N ALA A 133 6.14 12.20 6.08
CA ALA A 133 7.14 13.24 5.86
C ALA A 133 7.01 13.90 4.48
N ALA A 134 6.60 13.14 3.45
CA ALA A 134 6.44 13.64 2.09
C ALA A 134 5.09 14.35 1.85
N ALA A 135 4.00 13.85 2.44
CA ALA A 135 2.63 14.31 2.17
C ALA A 135 2.04 15.21 3.28
N GLY A 136 2.70 15.30 4.44
CA GLY A 136 2.32 16.19 5.56
C GLY A 136 1.08 15.73 6.34
N VAL A 137 0.84 14.42 6.46
CA VAL A 137 -0.33 13.86 7.16
C VAL A 137 0.13 13.15 8.43
N GLY A 138 -0.21 13.66 9.63
CA GLY A 138 0.06 12.99 10.91
C GLY A 138 0.92 13.74 11.95
N ILE A 139 1.33 14.99 11.69
CA ILE A 139 2.35 15.74 12.46
C ILE A 139 2.24 15.56 13.99
N ILE A 140 3.22 14.87 14.58
CA ILE A 140 3.42 14.73 16.03
C ILE A 140 4.51 15.71 16.50
N GLY A 141 4.23 16.50 17.54
CA GLY A 141 5.19 17.44 18.13
C GLY A 141 6.31 16.76 18.93
N GLY A 142 7.50 17.36 18.97
CA GLY A 142 8.68 16.81 19.67
C GLY A 142 8.45 16.50 21.15
N GLU A 143 7.78 17.38 21.90
CA GLU A 143 7.46 17.13 23.32
C GLU A 143 6.49 15.95 23.50
N GLU A 144 5.53 15.78 22.59
CA GLU A 144 4.55 14.70 22.64
C GLU A 144 5.22 13.34 22.35
N ALA A 145 6.13 13.30 21.37
CA ALA A 145 6.88 12.10 21.04
C ALA A 145 7.75 11.59 22.21
N ILE A 146 8.35 12.50 22.99
CA ILE A 146 9.12 12.15 24.20
C ILE A 146 8.19 11.64 25.31
N ASN A 147 7.10 12.37 25.57
CA ASN A 147 6.16 12.03 26.64
C ASN A 147 5.45 10.69 26.41
N TRP A 148 5.23 10.31 25.15
CA TRP A 148 4.62 9.03 24.80
C TRP A 148 5.63 7.88 24.65
N GLY A 149 6.91 8.12 24.92
CA GLY A 149 7.95 7.10 24.85
C GLY A 149 8.18 6.55 23.44
N LEU A 150 7.89 7.36 22.40
CA LEU A 150 8.11 6.97 21.01
C LEU A 150 9.62 6.84 20.76
N SER A 151 10.02 5.93 19.88
CA SER A 151 11.43 5.69 19.57
C SER A 151 11.64 5.45 18.08
N GLY A 152 12.87 5.66 17.61
CA GLY A 152 13.23 5.47 16.20
C GLY A 152 12.60 6.54 15.29
N PRO A 153 11.90 6.15 14.21
CA PRO A 153 11.48 7.06 13.14
C PRO A 153 10.40 8.05 13.60
N MET A 154 9.49 7.65 14.49
CA MET A 154 8.47 8.51 15.10
C MET A 154 9.10 9.65 15.91
N LEU A 155 10.17 9.37 16.66
CA LEU A 155 10.90 10.38 17.43
C LEU A 155 11.68 11.35 16.51
N ARG A 156 12.23 10.83 15.40
CA ARG A 156 12.96 11.62 14.39
C ARG A 156 12.04 12.53 13.58
N ALA A 157 10.86 12.04 13.21
CA ALA A 157 9.84 12.81 12.49
C ALA A 157 9.37 14.02 13.32
N SER A 158 9.35 13.90 14.65
CA SER A 158 9.00 14.98 15.59
C SER A 158 10.14 15.96 15.91
N GLY A 159 11.25 15.92 15.17
CA GLY A 159 12.34 16.92 15.25
C GLY A 159 13.45 16.62 16.26
N ILE A 160 13.45 15.45 16.89
CA ILE A 160 14.48 15.05 17.86
C ILE A 160 15.57 14.27 17.14
N GLN A 161 16.79 14.83 17.14
CA GLN A 161 17.94 14.26 16.44
C GLN A 161 18.57 13.09 17.22
N TRP A 162 17.92 11.92 17.18
CA TRP A 162 18.43 10.67 17.75
C TRP A 162 18.32 9.52 16.73
N ASP A 163 19.45 9.00 16.26
CA ASP A 163 19.51 7.90 15.27
C ASP A 163 20.74 7.01 15.49
N LEU A 164 20.55 5.69 15.38
CA LEU A 164 21.61 4.68 15.44
C LEU A 164 22.34 4.52 14.08
N HIS A 165 21.79 5.07 13.00
CA HIS A 165 22.28 4.88 11.62
C HIS A 165 23.25 5.97 11.12
N LYS A 166 23.70 6.90 11.98
CA LYS A 166 24.69 7.93 11.62
C LYS A 166 26.14 7.41 11.42
N VAL A 167 26.32 6.11 11.13
CA VAL A 167 27.64 5.45 11.01
C VAL A 167 27.90 4.86 9.61
N ASP A 168 26.93 4.74 8.70
CA ASP A 168 27.26 4.28 7.34
C ASP A 168 26.35 4.84 6.24
N HIS A 169 26.98 5.23 5.12
CA HIS A 169 26.37 5.91 3.96
C HIS A 169 26.11 4.91 2.82
N TYR A 170 25.02 5.05 2.04
CA TYR A 170 25.05 4.62 0.61
C TYR A 170 23.96 5.27 -0.27
N GLU A 171 24.34 5.54 -1.53
CA GLU A 171 23.61 6.27 -2.60
C GLU A 171 23.12 5.39 -3.78
N CYS A 172 22.58 6.07 -4.82
CA CYS A 172 22.59 5.81 -6.29
C CYS A 172 21.92 4.55 -6.89
N TYR A 173 20.61 4.65 -7.14
CA TYR A 173 19.79 3.61 -7.77
C TYR A 173 19.96 3.40 -9.29
N ASP A 174 20.81 4.16 -9.98
CA ASP A 174 20.96 4.06 -11.44
C ASP A 174 22.11 3.11 -11.88
N GLU A 175 22.80 2.45 -10.94
CA GLU A 175 23.90 1.50 -11.21
C GLU A 175 23.57 0.02 -10.91
N PHE A 176 22.33 -0.29 -10.50
CA PHE A 176 21.98 -1.66 -10.08
C PHE A 176 21.38 -2.49 -11.21
N ASP A 177 21.99 -3.65 -11.44
CA ASP A 177 21.46 -4.73 -12.27
C ASP A 177 20.42 -5.50 -11.44
N TRP A 178 19.17 -5.50 -11.89
CA TRP A 178 18.08 -6.20 -11.21
C TRP A 178 17.36 -7.12 -12.19
N GLU A 179 17.01 -8.31 -11.71
CA GLU A 179 16.31 -9.30 -12.51
C GLU A 179 14.89 -9.48 -12.00
N LEU A 180 13.95 -9.50 -12.92
CA LEU A 180 12.56 -9.83 -12.64
C LEU A 180 12.49 -11.29 -12.19
N GLN A 181 12.14 -11.51 -10.92
CA GLN A 181 11.86 -12.85 -10.43
C GLN A 181 10.57 -13.34 -11.08
N TRP A 182 10.60 -14.51 -11.70
CA TRP A 182 9.43 -15.15 -12.26
C TRP A 182 9.49 -16.66 -12.01
N LYS A 183 8.36 -17.24 -11.63
CA LYS A 183 8.26 -18.67 -11.35
C LYS A 183 6.89 -19.16 -11.78
N LYS A 184 6.86 -20.20 -12.62
CA LYS A 184 5.60 -20.84 -13.06
C LYS A 184 5.08 -21.71 -11.92
N GLY A 185 3.87 -21.47 -11.40
CA GLY A 185 3.34 -22.37 -10.37
C GLY A 185 2.14 -21.90 -9.56
N ASP A 186 2.01 -22.56 -8.42
CA ASP A 186 0.93 -22.54 -7.43
C ASP A 186 1.03 -21.34 -6.46
N SER A 187 0.29 -21.38 -5.34
CA SER A 187 0.32 -20.34 -4.31
C SER A 187 1.71 -20.14 -3.71
N LEU A 188 2.54 -21.19 -3.62
CA LEU A 188 3.92 -21.07 -3.16
C LEU A 188 4.78 -20.33 -4.18
N ALA A 189 4.59 -20.57 -5.47
CA ALA A 189 5.27 -19.78 -6.50
C ALA A 189 4.90 -18.29 -6.43
N ARG A 190 3.65 -17.95 -6.11
CA ARG A 190 3.21 -16.56 -5.89
C ARG A 190 3.77 -15.92 -4.62
N TYR A 191 4.13 -16.72 -3.61
CA TYR A 191 4.79 -16.24 -2.40
C TYR A 191 6.28 -15.96 -2.61
N LEU A 192 6.93 -16.74 -3.46
CA LEU A 192 8.39 -16.69 -3.69
C LEU A 192 8.82 -15.62 -4.70
N VAL A 193 7.88 -14.98 -5.39
CA VAL A 193 8.09 -13.94 -6.42
C VAL A 193 7.56 -12.62 -5.88
#